data_AF-A0AAW2R5Z3-F1
#
_entry.id   AF-A0AAW2R5Z3-F1
#
_cell.length_a   1.000
_cell.length_b   1.000
_cell.length_c   1.000
_cell.angle_alpha   90.00
_cell.angle_beta   90.00
_cell.angle_gamma   90.00
#
_symmetry.space_group_name_H-M   'P 1'
#
loop_
_entity.id
_entity.type
_entity.pdbx_description
1 polymer ?
#
loop_
_entity_poly.entity_id
_entity_poly.type
_entity_poly.pdbx_seq_one_letter_code
_entity_poly.pdbx_strand_id
1 'polypeptide(L)'
;MPCLNLSTNVSLEGVDTSSILSEASSTVAKLIGKPEAYVMIVLKGSVPMAFGGTEQPAAYGELVSIGGLNSDVNKKLSGAIANILESKLSVPKSRFYLKFYDTKVNKLNSVGCSEKRVFAMH
;
A
#
# COMPACT_ATOMS: atom_id res chain seq x y z
N MET A 1 -2.16 -11.86 8.30
CA MET A 1 -3.19 -11.42 7.35
C MET A 1 -3.00 -9.93 7.03
N PRO A 2 -1.94 -9.56 6.29
CA PRO A 2 -1.83 -8.21 5.73
C PRO A 2 -2.66 -8.07 4.45
N CYS A 3 -3.32 -6.92 4.28
CA CYS A 3 -4.08 -6.56 3.09
C CYS A 3 -3.64 -5.17 2.61
N LEU A 4 -3.11 -5.08 1.39
CA LEU A 4 -2.68 -3.83 0.76
C LEU A 4 -3.66 -3.44 -0.35
N ASN A 5 -4.38 -2.34 -0.15
CA ASN A 5 -5.17 -1.69 -1.20
C ASN A 5 -4.35 -0.58 -1.84
N LEU A 6 -4.16 -0.63 -3.15
CA LEU A 6 -3.53 0.40 -3.96
C LEU A 6 -4.55 0.97 -4.94
N SER A 7 -4.64 2.29 -4.99
CA SER A 7 -5.44 3.04 -5.96
C SER A 7 -4.55 4.03 -6.68
N THR A 8 -4.69 4.14 -7.99
CA THR A 8 -3.91 5.07 -8.82
C THR A 8 -4.81 5.68 -9.89
N ASN A 9 -4.48 6.90 -10.33
CA ASN A 9 -5.11 7.53 -11.49
C ASN A 9 -4.51 7.07 -12.83
N VAL A 10 -3.40 6.34 -12.80
CA VAL A 10 -2.78 5.79 -14.00
C VAL A 10 -3.64 4.66 -14.56
N SER A 11 -3.80 4.63 -15.89
CA SER A 11 -4.44 3.51 -16.58
C SER A 11 -3.58 2.26 -16.47
N LEU A 12 -4.20 1.13 -16.13
CA LEU A 12 -3.53 -0.16 -16.06
C LEU A 12 -3.58 -0.93 -17.40
N GLU A 13 -4.13 -0.31 -18.45
CA GLU A 13 -4.16 -0.91 -19.78
C GLU A 13 -2.73 -1.08 -20.32
N GLY A 14 -2.37 -2.30 -20.69
CA GLY A 14 -1.02 -2.63 -21.18
C GLY A 14 0.06 -2.68 -20.09
N VAL A 15 -0.30 -2.49 -18.82
CA VAL A 15 0.62 -2.64 -17.69
C VAL A 15 0.63 -4.10 -17.23
N ASP A 16 1.80 -4.64 -16.91
CA ASP A 16 1.93 -5.95 -16.27
C ASP A 16 1.52 -5.89 -14.79
N THR A 17 0.21 -5.90 -14.56
CA THR A 17 -0.38 -5.90 -13.22
C THR A 17 0.00 -7.15 -12.44
N SER A 18 0.25 -8.28 -13.11
CA SER A 18 0.65 -9.53 -12.46
C SER A 18 2.02 -9.39 -11.79
N SER A 19 2.99 -8.78 -12.50
CA SER A 19 4.30 -8.47 -11.92
C SER A 19 4.18 -7.53 -10.73
N ILE A 20 3.34 -6.48 -10.80
CA ILE A 20 3.14 -5.54 -9.68
C ILE A 20 2.56 -6.27 -8.46
N LEU A 21 1.53 -7.09 -8.66
CA LEU A 21 0.85 -7.82 -7.59
C LEU A 21 1.80 -8.82 -6.90
N SER A 22 2.57 -9.58 -7.68
CA SER A 22 3.54 -10.56 -7.19
C SER A 22 4.72 -9.91 -6.45
N GLU A 23 5.25 -8.81 -7.00
CA GLU A 23 6.36 -8.09 -6.36
C GLU A 23 5.90 -7.41 -5.06
N ALA A 24 4.70 -6.83 -5.05
CA ALA A 24 4.10 -6.24 -3.87
C ALA A 24 3.78 -7.29 -2.79
N SER A 25 3.21 -8.46 -3.16
CA SER A 25 2.89 -9.53 -2.20
C SER A 25 4.13 -10.07 -1.53
N SER A 26 5.18 -10.37 -2.31
CA SER A 26 6.45 -10.86 -1.79
C SER A 26 7.14 -9.83 -0.88
N THR A 27 7.11 -8.55 -1.26
CA THR A 27 7.68 -7.45 -0.47
C THR A 27 6.96 -7.30 0.86
N VAL A 28 5.62 -7.28 0.85
CA VAL A 28 4.80 -7.18 2.06
C VAL A 28 5.01 -8.38 2.97
N ALA A 29 5.06 -9.60 2.43
CA ALA A 29 5.32 -10.82 3.17
C ALA A 29 6.67 -10.76 3.91
N LYS A 30 7.74 -10.40 3.18
CA LYS A 30 9.10 -10.32 3.71
C LYS A 30 9.25 -9.25 4.79
N LEU A 31 8.71 -8.06 4.58
CA LEU A 31 8.88 -6.94 5.50
C LEU A 31 8.03 -7.07 6.77
N ILE A 32 6.82 -7.61 6.67
CA ILE A 32 5.96 -7.85 7.84
C ILE A 32 6.36 -9.15 8.58
N GLY A 33 7.07 -10.06 7.90
CA GLY A 33 7.45 -11.36 8.47
C GLY A 33 6.28 -12.33 8.57
N LYS A 34 5.34 -12.28 7.62
CA LYS A 34 4.19 -13.19 7.56
C LYS A 34 4.21 -14.00 6.27
N PRO A 35 3.67 -15.23 6.28
CA PRO A 35 3.61 -16.04 5.06
C PRO A 35 2.82 -15.34 3.98
N GLU A 36 3.32 -15.41 2.74
CA GLU A 36 2.70 -14.79 1.57
C GLU A 36 1.28 -15.31 1.31
N ALA A 37 1.00 -16.56 1.70
CA ALA A 37 -0.34 -17.16 1.65
C ALA A 37 -1.43 -16.36 2.40
N TYR A 38 -1.05 -15.47 3.32
CA TYR A 38 -1.99 -14.60 4.05
C TYR A 38 -1.97 -13.15 3.57
N VAL A 39 -1.23 -12.85 2.52
CA VAL A 39 -1.10 -11.49 1.95
C VAL A 39 -2.14 -11.33 0.84
N MET A 40 -2.94 -10.28 0.95
CA MET A 40 -3.87 -9.88 -0.09
C MET A 40 -3.43 -8.53 -0.66
N ILE A 41 -3.34 -8.42 -1.98
CA ILE A 41 -3.03 -7.16 -2.67
C ILE A 41 -4.19 -6.85 -3.61
N VAL A 42 -4.65 -5.60 -3.60
CA VAL A 42 -5.68 -5.09 -4.50
C VAL A 42 -5.09 -3.88 -5.21
N LEU A 43 -5.13 -3.88 -6.54
CA LEU A 43 -4.68 -2.75 -7.36
C LEU A 43 -5.87 -2.22 -8.17
N LYS A 44 -6.16 -0.93 -8.00
CA LYS A 44 -7.23 -0.21 -8.70
C LYS A 44 -6.62 0.89 -9.56
N GLY A 45 -6.78 0.75 -10.87
CA GLY A 45 -6.37 1.72 -11.87
C GLY A 45 -7.47 2.68 -12.26
N SER A 46 -7.10 3.71 -13.02
CA SER A 46 -8.05 4.66 -13.62
C SER A 46 -9.02 5.29 -12.60
N VAL A 47 -8.55 5.47 -11.35
CA VAL A 47 -9.33 6.10 -10.30
C VAL A 47 -9.14 7.62 -10.37
N PRO A 48 -10.19 8.43 -10.49
CA PRO A 48 -10.04 9.89 -10.48
C PRO A 48 -9.39 10.34 -9.17
N MET A 49 -8.19 10.94 -9.28
CA MET A 49 -7.37 11.34 -8.14
C MET A 49 -6.63 12.64 -8.46
N ALA A 50 -6.69 13.60 -7.54
CA ALA A 50 -5.90 14.81 -7.57
C ALA A 50 -4.98 14.88 -6.35
N PHE A 51 -3.71 15.18 -6.58
CA PHE A 51 -2.71 15.36 -5.53
C PHE A 51 -2.08 16.74 -5.68
N GLY A 52 -2.07 17.53 -4.59
CA GLY A 52 -1.57 18.91 -4.63
C GLY A 52 -2.31 19.80 -5.64
N GLY A 53 -3.60 19.56 -5.88
CA GLY A 53 -4.42 20.31 -6.83
C GLY A 53 -4.20 19.95 -8.31
N THR A 54 -3.45 18.89 -8.62
CA THR A 54 -3.19 18.46 -10.01
C THR A 54 -3.53 16.98 -10.20
N GLU A 55 -3.96 16.61 -11.41
CA GLU A 55 -4.33 15.24 -11.80
C GLU A 55 -3.16 14.44 -12.40
N GLN A 56 -1.91 14.89 -12.21
CA GLN A 56 -0.73 14.13 -12.64
C GLN A 56 -0.64 12.78 -11.89
N PRO A 57 0.13 11.80 -12.40
CA PRO A 57 0.24 10.47 -11.81
C PRO A 57 0.42 10.50 -10.29
N ALA A 58 -0.50 9.85 -9.60
CA ALA A 58 -0.58 9.81 -8.15
C ALA A 58 -1.14 8.47 -7.70
N ALA A 59 -0.70 8.02 -6.53
CA ALA A 59 -1.17 6.77 -5.96
C ALA A 59 -1.48 6.94 -4.46
N TYR A 60 -2.46 6.16 -4.02
CA TYR A 60 -2.86 6.08 -2.62
C TYR A 60 -2.92 4.61 -2.23
N GLY A 61 -2.26 4.30 -1.11
CA GLY A 61 -2.18 2.97 -0.56
C GLY A 61 -2.73 2.89 0.86
N GLU A 62 -3.36 1.77 1.17
CA GLU A 62 -3.80 1.41 2.52
C GLU A 62 -3.36 0.00 2.85
N LEU A 63 -2.51 -0.14 3.85
CA LEU A 63 -2.05 -1.42 4.37
C LEU A 63 -2.69 -1.69 5.73
N VAL A 64 -3.49 -2.75 5.79
CA VAL A 64 -4.07 -3.26 7.03
C VAL A 64 -3.32 -4.51 7.43
N SER A 65 -2.83 -4.62 8.66
CA SER A 65 -2.25 -5.86 9.17
C SER A 65 -2.64 -6.06 10.63
N ILE A 66 -2.79 -7.33 11.00
CA ILE A 66 -3.03 -7.73 12.39
C ILE A 66 -1.69 -7.90 13.10
N GLY A 67 -1.11 -6.85 13.67
CA GLY A 67 0.23 -6.87 14.25
C GLY A 67 1.35 -6.95 13.21
N GLY A 68 2.59 -6.71 13.65
CA GLY A 68 3.78 -6.75 12.79
C GLY A 68 4.09 -5.44 12.06
N LEU A 69 3.31 -4.38 12.32
CA LEU A 69 3.62 -3.03 11.86
C LEU A 69 4.38 -2.28 12.94
N ASN A 70 5.50 -1.67 12.57
CA ASN A 70 6.30 -0.82 13.43
C ASN A 70 6.86 0.35 12.59
N SER A 71 7.42 1.37 13.23
CA SER A 71 7.86 2.56 12.49
C SER A 71 8.97 2.28 11.46
N ASP A 72 9.81 1.27 11.67
CA ASP A 72 10.91 0.91 10.75
C ASP A 72 10.38 0.12 9.55
N VAL A 73 9.57 -0.90 9.81
CA VAL A 73 8.85 -1.71 8.82
C VAL A 73 7.96 -0.83 7.95
N ASN A 74 7.24 0.13 8.54
CA ASN A 74 6.38 1.04 7.79
C ASN A 74 7.18 1.92 6.81
N LYS A 75 8.33 2.45 7.24
CA LYS A 75 9.22 3.23 6.36
C LYS A 75 9.78 2.38 5.21
N LYS A 76 10.19 1.14 5.51
CA LYS A 76 10.67 0.19 4.51
C LYS A 76 9.57 -0.20 3.51
N LEU A 77 8.36 -0.46 4.00
CA LEU A 77 7.19 -0.78 3.18
C LEU A 77 6.82 0.39 2.28
N SER A 78 6.71 1.61 2.82
CA SER A 78 6.39 2.79 2.01
C SER A 78 7.44 3.01 0.92
N GLY A 79 8.73 2.89 1.24
CA GLY A 79 9.79 3.04 0.24
C GLY A 79 9.77 1.94 -0.83
N ALA A 80 9.57 0.68 -0.43
CA ALA A 80 9.55 -0.44 -1.36
C ALA A 80 8.33 -0.38 -2.31
N ILE A 81 7.13 -0.10 -1.78
CA ILE A 81 5.93 0.06 -2.60
C ILE A 81 6.05 1.29 -3.51
N ALA A 82 6.60 2.41 -3.02
CA ALA A 82 6.84 3.58 -3.84
C ALA A 82 7.80 3.29 -5.01
N ASN A 83 8.85 2.50 -4.78
CA ASN A 83 9.77 2.07 -5.84
C ASN A 83 9.05 1.23 -6.91
N ILE A 84 8.20 0.28 -6.50
CA ILE A 84 7.43 -0.56 -7.44
C ILE A 84 6.50 0.32 -8.29
N LEU A 85 5.79 1.26 -7.66
CA LEU A 85 4.88 2.18 -8.36
C LEU A 85 5.63 3.12 -9.31
N GLU A 86 6.81 3.61 -8.93
CA GLU A 86 7.66 4.43 -9.81
C GLU A 86 8.14 3.62 -11.02
N SER A 87 8.70 2.43 -10.81
CA SER A 87 9.25 1.63 -11.89
C SER A 87 8.21 1.04 -12.84
N LYS A 88 7.01 0.70 -12.34
CA LYS A 88 5.98 -0.02 -13.12
C LYS A 88 4.88 0.90 -13.64
N LEU A 89 4.55 1.96 -12.92
CA LEU A 89 3.45 2.87 -13.24
C LEU A 89 3.90 4.32 -13.48
N SER A 90 5.21 4.60 -13.40
CA SER A 90 5.76 5.96 -13.54
C SER A 90 5.12 6.97 -12.55
N VAL A 91 4.66 6.49 -11.39
CA VAL A 91 4.13 7.35 -10.34
C VAL A 91 5.29 7.85 -9.48
N PRO A 92 5.51 9.17 -9.36
CA PRO A 92 6.61 9.69 -8.55
C PRO A 92 6.36 9.43 -7.06
N LYS A 93 7.43 9.08 -6.32
CA LYS A 93 7.36 8.76 -4.89
C LYS A 93 6.82 9.90 -4.03
N SER A 94 7.02 11.14 -4.46
CA SER A 94 6.49 12.35 -3.81
C SER A 94 4.97 12.48 -3.90
N ARG A 95 4.32 11.78 -4.83
CA ARG A 95 2.85 11.77 -5.03
C ARG A 95 2.21 10.44 -4.63
N PHE A 96 2.85 9.75 -3.68
CA PHE A 96 2.37 8.51 -3.12
C PHE A 96 2.19 8.62 -1.61
N TYR A 97 1.01 8.26 -1.13
CA TYR A 97 0.73 8.11 0.29
C TYR A 97 0.41 6.67 0.63
N LEU A 98 1.00 6.18 1.72
CA LEU A 98 0.70 4.86 2.27
C LEU A 98 0.23 5.00 3.71
N LYS A 99 -1.01 4.58 3.94
CA LYS A 99 -1.62 4.55 5.27
C LYS A 99 -1.53 3.16 5.86
N PHE A 100 -1.18 3.10 7.13
CA PHE A 100 -1.01 1.86 7.87
C PHE A 100 -2.08 1.76 8.95
N TYR A 101 -2.75 0.61 9.01
CA TYR A 101 -3.71 0.25 10.03
C TYR A 101 -3.21 -1.00 10.74
N ASP A 102 -2.84 -0.85 12.02
CA ASP A 102 -2.46 -1.95 12.87
C ASP A 102 -3.65 -2.38 13.73
N THR A 103 -4.29 -3.48 13.36
CA THR A 103 -5.40 -4.02 14.12
C THR A 103 -4.87 -4.98 15.19
N LYS A 104 -5.10 -4.67 16.46
CA LYS A 104 -4.80 -5.61 17.55
C LYS A 104 -5.83 -6.75 17.54
N VAL A 105 -5.39 -7.96 17.87
CA VAL A 105 -6.28 -9.11 18.16
C VAL A 105 -6.94 -8.89 19.53
N ASN A 106 -7.74 -7.84 19.67
CA ASN A 106 -8.70 -7.75 20.77
C ASN A 106 -10.07 -8.02 20.18
N LYS A 107 -10.59 -9.21 20.52
CA LYS A 107 -11.98 -9.66 20.47
C LYS A 107 -12.86 -8.95 19.42
N LEU A 108 -13.24 -9.73 18.41
CA LEU A 108 -14.54 -9.61 17.73
C LEU A 108 -15.59 -9.09 18.74
N ASN A 109 -16.07 -7.86 18.53
CA ASN A 109 -17.12 -7.10 19.24
C ASN A 109 -16.66 -5.71 19.72
N SER A 110 -16.26 -4.83 18.81
CA SER A 110 -16.60 -3.40 18.90
C SER A 110 -15.99 -2.63 17.73
N VAL A 111 -16.85 -1.87 17.06
CA VAL A 111 -16.52 -0.76 16.18
C VAL A 111 -15.45 0.11 16.84
N GLY A 112 -14.23 0.13 16.29
CA GLY A 112 -13.11 0.83 16.93
C GLY A 112 -11.78 0.56 16.25
N CYS A 113 -11.68 0.92 14.96
CA CYS A 113 -10.43 0.90 14.18
C CYS A 113 -9.41 1.83 14.88
N SER A 114 -8.50 1.25 15.65
CA SER A 114 -7.51 1.96 16.46
C SER A 114 -6.21 2.19 15.69
N GLU A 115 -5.67 3.39 15.87
CA GLU A 115 -4.42 3.95 15.31
C GLU A 115 -4.29 4.05 13.79
N LYS A 116 -4.73 5.20 13.26
CA LYS A 116 -4.43 5.69 11.90
C LYS A 116 -3.01 6.27 11.88
N ARG A 117 -2.04 5.62 11.24
CA ARG A 117 -0.73 6.25 10.93
C ARG A 117 -0.60 6.43 9.42
N VAL A 118 -0.62 7.68 8.97
CA VAL A 118 -0.36 8.03 7.56
C VAL A 118 1.12 8.37 7.45
N PHE A 119 1.86 7.67 6.57
CA PHE A 119 3.23 8.03 6.24
C PHE A 119 3.22 8.71 4.87
N ALA A 120 3.58 9.99 4.87
CA ALA A 120 3.85 10.78 3.66
C ALA A 120 5.36 10.76 3.41
N MET A 121 5.78 10.31 2.23
CA MET A 121 7.18 10.43 1.81
C MET A 121 7.47 11.92 1.57
N HIS A 122 8.35 12.50 2.39
CA HIS A 122 8.96 13.83 2.18
C HIS A 122 10.42 13.61 1.80
#